data_AF-A0A061RAZ3-F1
#
_entry.id   AF-A0A061RAZ3-F1
#
_cell.length_a   1.000
_cell.length_b   1.000
_cell.length_c   1.000
_cell.angle_alpha   90.00
_cell.angle_beta   90.00
_cell.angle_gamma   90.00
#
_symmetry.space_group_name_H-M   'P 1'
#
loop_
_entity.id
_entity.type
_entity.pdbx_description
1 polymer ?
#
loop_
_entity_poly.entity_id
_entity_poly.type
_entity_poly.pdbx_seq_one_letter_code
_entity_poly.pdbx_strand_id
1 'polypeptide(L)'
;MKSNTMATTEKQIWKVKSYYFLFFLSYAAIIPYLNLQFRQAGLSAAEIGLVAACRPWVAAFASYAGPSVADRLSAHRVCFIGAFAVSVLARAVVALPVLHSGLFDPFWAIYASMVVSDAMFSICLVLADAAVISSLGDPLKYGQIRMWGSAGWGVMALGGGWVIAR
;
A
#
# COMPACT_ATOMS: atom_id res chain seq x y z
N MET A 1 -7.77 -25.46 -29.50
CA MET A 1 -7.57 -24.03 -29.20
C MET A 1 -6.14 -23.83 -28.74
N LYS A 2 -5.29 -23.20 -29.57
CA LYS A 2 -3.88 -22.95 -29.25
C LYS A 2 -3.80 -21.90 -28.15
N SER A 3 -3.39 -22.27 -26.93
CA SER A 3 -3.07 -21.28 -25.91
C SER A 3 -1.78 -20.58 -26.32
N ASN A 4 -1.90 -19.35 -26.81
CA ASN A 4 -0.78 -18.44 -26.95
C ASN A 4 -0.29 -18.08 -25.54
N THR A 5 0.53 -18.94 -24.94
CA THR A 5 1.36 -18.58 -23.79
C THR A 5 2.37 -17.58 -24.31
N MET A 6 2.01 -16.29 -24.29
CA MET A 6 2.92 -15.23 -24.69
C MET A 6 4.12 -15.32 -23.75
N ALA A 7 5.29 -15.67 -24.30
CA ALA A 7 6.54 -15.50 -23.58
C ALA A 7 6.62 -14.03 -23.16
N THR A 8 6.51 -13.77 -21.85
CA THR A 8 6.66 -12.42 -21.30
C THR A 8 7.98 -11.85 -21.78
N THR A 9 7.93 -10.79 -22.56
CA THR A 9 9.12 -10.17 -23.13
C THR A 9 9.97 -9.61 -21.99
N GLU A 10 11.30 -9.61 -22.11
CA GLU A 10 12.20 -9.03 -21.10
C GLU A 10 11.80 -7.59 -20.71
N LYS A 11 11.35 -6.81 -21.71
CA LYS A 11 10.82 -5.45 -21.52
C LYS A 11 9.61 -5.41 -20.57
N GLN A 12 8.73 -6.41 -20.61
CA GLN A 12 7.58 -6.50 -19.69
C GLN A 12 8.04 -6.86 -18.28
N ILE A 13 8.98 -7.79 -18.14
CA ILE A 13 9.56 -8.17 -16.84
C ILE A 13 10.20 -6.96 -16.15
N TRP A 14 10.99 -6.17 -16.89
CA TRP A 14 11.58 -4.95 -16.36
C TRP A 14 10.55 -3.91 -15.93
N LYS A 15 9.46 -3.72 -16.70
CA LYS A 15 8.36 -2.84 -16.30
C LYS A 15 7.76 -3.26 -14.95
N VAL A 16 7.53 -4.55 -14.74
CA VAL A 16 6.96 -5.07 -13.49
C VAL A 16 7.95 -4.92 -12.32
N LYS A 17 9.24 -5.19 -12.55
CA LYS A 17 10.30 -4.97 -11.54
C LYS A 17 10.37 -3.50 -11.12
N SER A 18 10.36 -2.57 -12.08
CA SER A 18 10.34 -1.13 -11.82
C SER A 18 9.07 -0.69 -11.08
N TYR A 19 7.91 -1.28 -11.41
CA TYR A 19 6.67 -1.04 -10.68
C TYR A 19 6.83 -1.41 -9.20
N TYR A 20 7.28 -2.63 -8.87
CA TYR A 20 7.49 -3.04 -7.47
C TYR A 20 8.50 -2.16 -6.77
N PHE A 21 9.63 -1.85 -7.43
CA PHE A 21 10.65 -0.99 -6.88
C PHE A 21 10.08 0.38 -6.49
N LEU A 22 9.44 1.07 -7.43
CA LEU A 22 8.89 2.42 -7.20
C LEU A 22 7.73 2.41 -6.20
N PHE A 23 6.86 1.41 -6.27
CA PHE A 23 5.72 1.27 -5.36
C PHE A 23 6.18 1.13 -3.91
N PHE A 24 7.12 0.23 -3.63
CA PHE A 24 7.64 0.02 -2.29
C PHE A 24 8.60 1.12 -1.83
N LEU A 25 9.37 1.72 -2.74
CA LEU A 25 10.15 2.94 -2.47
C LEU A 25 9.24 4.06 -1.95
N SER A 26 8.12 4.32 -2.66
CA SER A 26 7.15 5.33 -2.25
C SER A 26 6.47 4.99 -0.92
N TYR A 27 6.09 3.74 -0.72
CA TYR A 27 5.42 3.32 0.51
C TYR A 27 6.34 3.41 1.74
N ALA A 28 7.61 3.01 1.59
CA ALA A 28 8.63 3.11 2.64
C ALA A 28 8.98 4.56 3.01
N ALA A 29 8.69 5.53 2.14
CA ALA A 29 8.86 6.95 2.43
C ALA A 29 7.85 7.47 3.47
N ILE A 30 6.68 6.83 3.59
CA ILE A 30 5.56 7.32 4.40
C ILE A 30 5.51 6.61 5.76
N ILE A 31 5.69 5.28 5.76
CA ILE A 31 5.47 4.43 6.94
C ILE A 31 6.24 4.86 8.20
N PRO A 32 7.54 5.20 8.14
CA PRO A 32 8.30 5.59 9.34
C PRO A 32 7.77 6.87 10.01
N TYR A 33 7.21 7.79 9.22
CA TYR A 33 6.77 9.10 9.70
C TYR A 33 5.31 9.15 10.15
N LEU A 34 4.52 8.11 9.86
CA LEU A 34 3.12 8.03 10.28
C LEU A 34 2.95 8.16 11.80
N ASN A 35 3.77 7.43 12.58
CA ASN A 35 3.72 7.53 14.04
C ASN A 35 4.12 8.92 14.55
N LEU A 36 5.06 9.58 13.88
CA LEU A 36 5.46 10.95 14.21
C LEU A 36 4.32 11.94 13.93
N GLN A 37 3.63 11.79 12.80
CA GLN A 37 2.47 12.63 12.47
C GLN A 37 1.34 12.45 13.49
N PHE A 38 1.05 11.23 13.92
CA PHE A 38 0.05 10.98 14.96
C PHE A 38 0.42 11.68 16.28
N ARG A 39 1.70 11.62 16.67
CA ARG A 39 2.19 12.35 17.85
C ARG A 39 2.05 13.85 17.70
N GLN A 40 2.37 14.39 16.52
CA GLN A 40 2.22 15.82 16.22
C GLN A 40 0.75 16.27 16.20
N ALA A 41 -0.17 15.39 15.80
CA ALA A 41 -1.61 15.62 15.90
C ALA A 41 -2.12 15.59 17.36
N GLY A 42 -1.30 15.19 18.32
CA GLY A 42 -1.68 15.14 19.75
C GLY A 42 -2.12 13.77 20.24
N LEU A 43 -1.98 12.69 19.45
CA LEU A 43 -2.36 11.34 19.91
C LEU A 43 -1.42 10.83 21.00
N SER A 44 -2.02 10.19 22.00
CA SER A 44 -1.35 9.46 23.07
C SER A 44 -0.67 8.19 22.56
N ALA A 45 0.20 7.62 23.41
CA ALA A 45 0.90 6.38 23.07
C ALA A 45 -0.06 5.20 22.89
N ALA A 46 -1.11 5.14 23.72
CA ALA A 46 -2.10 4.09 23.70
C ALA A 46 -2.95 4.14 22.42
N GLU A 47 -3.35 5.34 21.99
CA GLU A 47 -4.12 5.55 20.75
C GLU A 47 -3.32 5.15 19.51
N ILE A 48 -2.04 5.53 19.44
CA ILE A 48 -1.15 5.11 18.36
C ILE A 48 -0.98 3.59 18.38
N GLY A 49 -0.83 3.00 19.57
CA GLY A 49 -0.77 1.54 19.74
C GLY A 49 -2.03 0.84 19.23
N LEU A 50 -3.21 1.40 19.51
CA LEU A 50 -4.49 0.87 19.05
C LEU A 50 -4.64 0.94 17.53
N VAL A 51 -4.28 2.08 16.92
CA VAL A 51 -4.21 2.22 15.46
C VAL A 51 -3.27 1.16 14.89
N ALA A 52 -2.04 1.07 15.38
CA ALA A 52 -1.03 0.13 14.90
C ALA A 52 -1.48 -1.34 15.02
N ALA A 53 -2.10 -1.72 16.13
CA ALA A 53 -2.58 -3.08 16.38
C ALA A 53 -3.74 -3.48 15.46
N CYS A 54 -4.59 -2.54 15.06
CA CYS A 54 -5.76 -2.82 14.23
C CYS A 54 -5.41 -3.05 12.75
N ARG A 55 -4.38 -2.35 12.25
CA ARG A 55 -3.94 -2.40 10.83
C ARG A 55 -3.77 -3.80 10.24
N PRO A 56 -3.03 -4.74 10.87
CA PRO A 56 -2.85 -6.07 10.28
C PRO A 56 -4.15 -6.86 10.18
N TRP A 57 -5.07 -6.71 11.13
CA TRP A 57 -6.37 -7.38 11.11
C TRP A 57 -7.23 -6.88 9.97
N VAL A 58 -7.35 -5.55 9.84
CA VAL A 58 -8.09 -4.91 8.75
C VAL A 58 -7.52 -5.33 7.39
N ALA A 59 -6.20 -5.28 7.25
CA ALA A 59 -5.51 -5.69 6.03
C ALA A 59 -5.76 -7.18 5.71
N ALA A 60 -5.74 -8.07 6.70
CA ALA A 60 -5.98 -9.50 6.49
C ALA A 60 -7.37 -9.78 5.90
N PHE A 61 -8.43 -9.19 6.49
CA PHE A 61 -9.80 -9.38 6.00
C PHE A 61 -10.02 -8.70 4.66
N ALA A 62 -9.54 -7.46 4.49
CA ALA A 62 -9.70 -6.71 3.23
C ALA A 62 -8.98 -7.39 2.06
N SER A 63 -7.80 -7.98 2.30
CA SER A 63 -7.03 -8.73 1.31
C SER A 63 -7.77 -9.95 0.75
N TYR A 64 -8.72 -10.51 1.50
CA TYR A 64 -9.58 -11.59 1.02
C TYR A 64 -10.85 -11.04 0.36
N ALA A 65 -11.56 -10.12 1.04
CA ALA A 65 -12.86 -9.63 0.59
C ALA A 65 -12.77 -8.80 -0.69
N GLY A 66 -11.82 -7.85 -0.78
CA GLY A 66 -11.75 -6.93 -1.91
C GLY A 66 -11.48 -7.61 -3.26
N PRO A 67 -10.45 -8.47 -3.38
CA PRO A 67 -10.21 -9.23 -4.61
C PRO A 67 -11.40 -10.12 -4.99
N SER A 68 -12.09 -10.74 -4.03
CA SER A 68 -13.28 -11.55 -4.31
C SER A 68 -14.41 -10.75 -4.99
N VAL A 69 -14.57 -9.47 -4.62
CA VAL A 69 -15.52 -8.56 -5.28
C VAL A 69 -15.02 -8.19 -6.67
N ALA A 70 -13.73 -7.90 -6.82
CA ALA A 70 -13.12 -7.57 -8.12
C ALA A 70 -13.25 -8.74 -9.12
N ASP A 71 -13.09 -9.97 -8.65
CA ASP A 71 -13.27 -11.20 -9.44
C ASP A 71 -14.72 -11.35 -9.92
N ARG A 72 -15.70 -11.20 -9.02
CA ARG A 72 -17.13 -11.30 -9.36
C ARG A 72 -17.58 -10.25 -10.36
N LEU A 73 -17.03 -9.04 -10.27
CA LEU A 73 -17.34 -7.94 -11.16
C LEU A 73 -16.48 -7.94 -12.44
N SER A 74 -15.47 -8.82 -12.54
CA SER A 74 -14.46 -8.80 -13.62
C SER A 74 -13.85 -7.41 -13.85
N ALA A 75 -13.70 -6.64 -12.76
CA ALA A 75 -13.39 -5.22 -12.78
C ALA A 75 -12.03 -4.90 -12.11
N HIS A 76 -11.07 -5.82 -12.20
CA HIS A 76 -9.77 -5.77 -11.50
C HIS A 76 -9.05 -4.42 -11.62
N ARG A 77 -9.02 -3.85 -12.84
CA ARG A 77 -8.35 -2.55 -13.08
C ARG A 77 -9.05 -1.40 -12.37
N VAL A 78 -10.38 -1.36 -12.39
CA VAL A 78 -11.17 -0.31 -11.75
C VAL A 78 -11.07 -0.43 -10.23
N CYS A 79 -11.18 -1.65 -9.71
CA CYS A 79 -11.00 -1.93 -8.29
C CYS A 79 -9.59 -1.55 -7.81
N PHE A 80 -8.55 -1.87 -8.57
CA PHE A 80 -7.18 -1.48 -8.24
C PHE A 80 -6.99 0.04 -8.19
N ILE A 81 -7.40 0.76 -9.25
CA ILE A 81 -7.25 2.22 -9.32
C ILE A 81 -8.09 2.90 -8.24
N GLY A 82 -9.34 2.47 -8.05
CA GLY A 82 -10.24 3.00 -7.04
C GLY A 82 -9.71 2.77 -5.62
N ALA A 83 -9.31 1.55 -5.29
CA ALA A 83 -8.71 1.24 -3.99
C ALA A 83 -7.42 2.04 -3.77
N PHE A 84 -6.57 2.19 -4.79
CA PHE A 84 -5.34 2.97 -4.66
C PHE A 84 -5.64 4.46 -4.42
N ALA A 85 -6.57 5.04 -5.17
CA ALA A 85 -6.99 6.42 -4.99
C ALA A 85 -7.59 6.65 -3.60
N VAL A 86 -8.52 5.81 -3.15
CA VAL A 86 -9.12 5.91 -1.81
C VAL A 86 -8.06 5.75 -0.72
N SER A 87 -7.12 4.81 -0.90
CA SER A 87 -6.00 4.59 0.01
C SER A 87 -5.10 5.83 0.17
N VAL A 88 -4.81 6.52 -0.94
CA VAL A 88 -4.00 7.76 -0.93
C VAL A 88 -4.79 8.92 -0.32
N LEU A 89 -6.04 9.11 -0.73
CA LEU A 89 -6.90 10.17 -0.23
C LEU A 89 -7.14 10.03 1.28
N ALA A 90 -7.41 8.83 1.77
CA ALA A 90 -7.58 8.56 3.19
C ALA A 90 -6.29 8.84 3.98
N ARG A 91 -5.10 8.54 3.44
CA ARG A 91 -3.83 8.92 4.09
C ARG A 91 -3.59 10.43 4.09
N ALA A 92 -4.01 11.14 3.05
CA ALA A 92 -3.89 12.60 2.98
C ALA A 92 -4.72 13.31 4.07
N VAL A 93 -5.79 12.68 4.58
CA VAL A 93 -6.59 13.22 5.70
C VAL A 93 -5.72 13.47 6.93
N VAL A 94 -4.76 12.58 7.24
CA VAL A 94 -3.87 12.73 8.40
C VAL A 94 -3.00 13.98 8.30
N ALA A 95 -2.66 14.42 7.09
CA ALA A 95 -1.85 15.61 6.87
C ALA A 95 -2.65 16.92 6.93
N LEU A 96 -3.97 16.88 7.17
CA LEU A 96 -4.80 18.08 7.22
C LEU A 96 -4.47 18.93 8.46
N PRO A 97 -4.16 20.24 8.30
CA PRO A 97 -3.77 21.11 9.41
C PRO A 97 -4.82 21.19 10.53
N VAL A 98 -6.10 21.03 10.18
CA VAL A 98 -7.21 21.07 11.13
C VAL A 98 -7.11 19.98 12.20
N LEU A 99 -6.54 18.80 11.86
CA LEU A 99 -6.29 17.73 12.83
C LEU A 99 -5.15 18.06 13.80
N HIS A 100 -4.27 19.00 13.44
CA HIS A 100 -3.13 19.42 14.26
C HIS A 100 -3.40 20.73 15.00
N SER A 101 -4.58 21.33 14.81
CA SER A 101 -4.94 22.64 15.36
C SER A 101 -5.32 22.62 16.85
N GLY A 102 -5.55 21.44 17.42
CA GLY A 102 -6.00 21.28 18.82
C GLY A 102 -7.44 21.70 19.08
N LEU A 103 -8.23 22.02 18.03
CA LEU A 103 -9.62 22.47 18.17
C LEU A 103 -10.60 21.35 18.56
N PHE A 104 -10.25 20.09 18.28
CA PHE A 104 -11.03 18.89 18.58
C PHE A 104 -10.11 17.69 18.72
N ASP A 105 -10.63 16.60 19.31
CA ASP A 105 -9.91 15.33 19.40
C ASP A 105 -9.78 14.66 18.01
N PRO A 106 -8.56 14.55 17.45
CA PRO A 106 -8.36 14.01 16.11
C PRO A 106 -8.32 12.47 16.07
N PHE A 107 -8.39 11.78 17.22
CA PHE A 107 -8.20 10.33 17.31
C PHE A 107 -9.11 9.56 16.35
N TRP A 108 -10.43 9.78 16.41
CA TRP A 108 -11.38 9.00 15.60
C TRP A 108 -11.24 9.26 14.10
N ALA A 109 -10.92 10.49 13.70
CA ALA A 109 -10.68 10.84 12.30
C ALA A 109 -9.41 10.15 11.77
N ILE A 110 -8.33 10.16 12.56
CA ILE A 110 -7.08 9.47 12.23
C ILE A 110 -7.29 7.95 12.22
N TYR A 111 -8.00 7.40 13.20
CA TYR A 111 -8.29 5.98 13.29
C TYR A 111 -9.09 5.50 12.07
N ALA A 112 -10.21 6.15 11.76
CA ALA A 112 -11.06 5.79 10.63
C ALA A 112 -10.31 5.92 9.30
N SER A 113 -9.56 7.02 9.10
CA SER A 113 -8.77 7.21 7.89
C SER A 113 -7.69 6.13 7.73
N MET A 114 -7.00 5.74 8.80
CA MET A 114 -6.01 4.66 8.76
C MET A 114 -6.62 3.31 8.42
N VAL A 115 -7.71 2.94 9.09
CA VAL A 115 -8.44 1.69 8.81
C VAL A 115 -8.85 1.61 7.34
N VAL A 116 -9.49 2.65 6.81
CA VAL A 116 -9.88 2.70 5.39
C VAL A 116 -8.66 2.61 4.49
N SER A 117 -7.61 3.38 4.80
CA SER A 117 -6.43 3.44 3.96
C SER A 117 -5.65 2.12 3.89
N ASP A 118 -5.55 1.40 5.00
CA ASP A 118 -4.85 0.11 5.08
C ASP A 118 -5.69 -1.02 4.48
N ALA A 119 -7.02 -0.99 4.67
CA ALA A 119 -7.92 -1.90 3.97
C ALA A 119 -7.80 -1.77 2.46
N MET A 120 -7.87 -0.55 1.94
CA MET A 120 -7.81 -0.32 0.49
C MET A 120 -6.41 -0.61 -0.07
N PHE A 121 -5.35 -0.26 0.66
CA PHE A 121 -3.99 -0.54 0.23
C PHE A 121 -3.69 -2.04 0.15
N SER A 122 -4.23 -2.83 1.09
CA SER A 122 -4.04 -4.29 1.07
C SER A 122 -4.71 -4.93 -0.15
N ILE A 123 -5.90 -4.44 -0.53
CA ILE A 123 -6.58 -4.86 -1.77
C ILE A 123 -5.72 -4.55 -2.99
N CYS A 124 -5.11 -3.36 -3.05
CA CYS A 124 -4.20 -3.00 -4.15
C CYS A 124 -3.02 -3.96 -4.27
N LEU A 125 -2.40 -4.31 -3.15
CA LEU A 125 -1.27 -5.24 -3.13
C LEU A 125 -1.66 -6.62 -3.70
N VAL A 126 -2.76 -7.20 -3.23
CA VAL A 126 -3.21 -8.51 -3.70
C VAL A 126 -3.60 -8.48 -5.18
N LEU A 127 -4.31 -7.44 -5.63
CA LEU A 127 -4.67 -7.29 -7.03
C LEU A 127 -3.45 -7.08 -7.93
N ALA A 128 -2.44 -6.34 -7.47
CA ALA A 128 -1.18 -6.18 -8.20
C ALA A 128 -0.42 -7.50 -8.32
N ASP A 129 -0.31 -8.24 -7.22
CA ASP A 129 0.35 -9.55 -7.20
C ASP A 129 -0.36 -10.55 -8.11
N ALA A 130 -1.69 -10.61 -8.05
CA ALA A 130 -2.50 -11.45 -8.94
C ALA A 130 -2.32 -11.05 -10.42
N ALA A 131 -2.33 -9.76 -10.73
CA ALA A 131 -2.12 -9.27 -12.09
C ALA A 131 -0.74 -9.66 -12.63
N VAL A 132 0.31 -9.55 -11.82
CA VAL A 132 1.67 -9.94 -12.20
C VAL A 132 1.76 -11.46 -12.40
N ILE A 133 1.27 -12.25 -11.45
CA ILE A 133 1.28 -13.72 -11.55
C ILE A 133 0.52 -14.19 -12.79
N SER A 134 -0.65 -13.64 -13.06
CA SER A 134 -1.45 -13.98 -14.26
C SER A 134 -0.76 -13.60 -15.57
N SER A 135 0.12 -12.60 -15.54
CA SER A 135 0.92 -12.20 -16.70
C SER A 135 2.14 -13.10 -16.92
N LEU A 136 2.59 -13.83 -15.90
CA LEU A 136 3.77 -14.69 -15.96
C LEU A 136 3.39 -16.07 -16.49
N GLY A 137 4.16 -16.56 -17.47
CA GLY A 137 4.03 -17.95 -17.94
C GLY A 137 4.54 -19.00 -16.95
N ASP A 138 5.36 -18.59 -15.98
CA ASP A 138 5.92 -19.43 -14.92
C ASP A 138 5.79 -18.72 -13.56
N PRO A 139 4.87 -19.18 -12.68
CA PRO A 139 4.67 -18.59 -11.36
C PRO A 139 5.91 -18.62 -10.46
N LEU A 140 6.86 -19.53 -10.67
CA LEU A 140 8.08 -19.63 -9.85
C LEU A 140 8.99 -18.40 -9.97
N LYS A 141 8.86 -17.65 -11.08
CA LYS A 141 9.61 -16.40 -11.30
C LYS A 141 9.06 -15.20 -10.53
N TYR A 142 7.84 -15.31 -9.99
CA TYR A 142 7.21 -14.24 -9.23
C TYR A 142 8.07 -13.79 -8.05
N GLY A 143 8.66 -14.72 -7.30
CA GLY A 143 9.52 -14.41 -6.15
C GLY A 143 10.68 -13.48 -6.53
N GLN A 144 11.38 -13.77 -7.63
CA GLN A 144 12.50 -12.96 -8.12
C GLN A 144 12.07 -11.54 -8.54
N ILE A 145 10.84 -11.40 -9.06
CA ILE A 145 10.27 -10.10 -9.42
C ILE A 145 9.90 -9.33 -8.16
N ARG A 146 9.26 -9.99 -7.18
CA ARG A 146 8.79 -9.39 -5.93
C ARG A 146 9.92 -8.85 -5.05
N MET A 147 11.11 -9.46 -5.13
CA MET A 147 12.33 -9.00 -4.46
C MET A 147 12.71 -7.55 -4.78
N TRP A 148 12.36 -7.04 -5.97
CA TRP A 148 12.60 -5.64 -6.32
C TRP A 148 11.82 -4.65 -5.45
N GLY A 149 10.70 -5.09 -4.87
CA GLY A 149 9.98 -4.31 -3.86
C GLY A 149 10.80 -4.16 -2.57
N SER A 150 11.43 -5.23 -2.10
CA SER A 150 12.32 -5.17 -0.92
C SER A 150 13.54 -4.30 -1.17
N ALA A 151 14.11 -4.34 -2.38
CA ALA A 151 15.19 -3.44 -2.78
C ALA A 151 14.76 -1.97 -2.72
N GLY A 152 13.58 -1.64 -3.26
CA GLY A 152 13.00 -0.29 -3.17
C GLY A 152 12.78 0.15 -1.72
N TRP A 153 12.24 -0.73 -0.88
CA TRP A 153 12.09 -0.45 0.55
C TRP A 153 13.42 -0.15 1.23
N GLY A 154 14.44 -0.98 1.01
CA GLY A 154 15.77 -0.81 1.61
C GLY A 154 16.43 0.51 1.20
N VAL A 155 16.33 0.88 -0.08
CA VAL A 155 16.85 2.16 -0.58
C VAL A 155 16.19 3.34 0.14
N MET A 156 14.85 3.35 0.26
CA MET A 156 14.16 4.45 0.93
C MET A 156 14.36 4.44 2.45
N ALA A 157 14.42 3.28 3.09
CA ALA A 157 14.66 3.20 4.53
C ALA A 157 16.03 3.78 4.91
N LEU A 158 17.06 3.57 4.07
CA LEU A 158 18.39 4.14 4.27
C LEU A 158 18.47 5.61 3.87
N GLY A 159 17.87 5.99 2.73
CA GLY A 159 17.98 7.35 2.18
C GLY A 159 16.97 8.34 2.74
N GLY A 160 15.77 7.90 3.10
CA GLY A 160 14.65 8.73 3.54
C GLY A 160 14.94 9.48 4.83
N GLY A 161 15.63 8.83 5.76
CA GLY A 161 16.09 9.47 7.00
C GLY A 161 17.02 10.66 6.73
N TRP A 162 17.94 10.55 5.77
CA TRP A 162 18.86 11.64 5.42
C TRP A 162 18.15 12.82 4.75
N VAL A 163 17.13 12.56 3.93
CA VAL A 163 16.34 13.60 3.26
C VAL A 163 15.49 14.40 4.25
N ILE A 164 15.01 13.75 5.31
CA ILE A 164 14.08 14.37 6.28
C ILE A 164 14.81 14.95 7.50
N ALA A 165 16.03 14.51 7.78
CA ALA A 165 16.87 15.08 8.84
C ALA A 165 17.58 16.39 8.46
N ARG A 166 17.30 16.95 7.28
CA ARG A 166 17.79 18.26 6.81
C ARG A 166 16.69 19.30 6.86
#